data_AF-A0A1Q5DHK7-F1
#
_entry.id   AF-A0A1Q5DHK7-F1
#
_cell.length_a   1.000
_cell.length_b   1.000
_cell.length_c   1.000
_cell.angle_alpha   90.00
_cell.angle_beta   90.00
_cell.angle_gamma   90.00
#
_symmetry.space_group_name_H-M   'P 1'
#
loop_
_entity.id
_entity.type
_entity.pdbx_description
1 polymer ?
#
loop_
_entity_poly.entity_id
_entity_poly.type
_entity_poly.pdbx_seq_one_letter_code
_entity_poly.pdbx_strand_id
1 'polypeptide(L)'
;MDRFVAELAAERDGAVDRVARLTERAEELAAEAARLDEAVARLAPPDYGPLGERALRILALAEEEAGALLGAAREEAQVLRDAADAAARALRGEARADAEAVRAAAESAAGERVAAAETAAGEALEAARTEAARLREEAESAMAATRSRTASVLAHQEQEHAERQKAAERELADAEAAQAAEHAGLMERAEAELAAARRARAEAEEAARHGQEDAEARAAELIARARVREERVVRETERILREHEEGREEVQAHMAHVRSSLAALTGRVSPAAEPAPESSQEEDARVPAQERARG
;
A
#
# COMPACT_ATOMS: atom_id res chain seq x y z
N MET A 1 26.34 40.27 -54.54
CA MET A 1 26.83 41.57 -54.02
C MET A 1 28.22 41.84 -54.57
N ASP A 2 29.16 40.92 -54.35
CA ASP A 2 30.61 41.08 -54.58
C ASP A 2 31.00 41.58 -55.98
N ARG A 3 30.39 41.06 -57.07
CA ARG A 3 30.70 41.50 -58.44
C ARG A 3 30.43 43.00 -58.64
N PHE A 4 29.27 43.49 -58.22
CA PHE A 4 28.89 44.89 -58.38
C PHE A 4 29.76 45.84 -57.54
N VAL A 5 30.14 45.39 -56.32
CA VAL A 5 31.09 46.13 -55.47
C VAL A 5 32.48 46.17 -56.10
N ALA A 6 32.93 45.09 -56.73
CA ALA A 6 34.21 45.04 -57.45
C ALA A 6 34.21 45.93 -58.71
N GLU A 7 33.10 45.99 -59.45
CA GLU A 7 32.91 46.88 -60.60
C GLU A 7 33.00 48.36 -60.18
N LEU A 8 32.26 48.76 -59.13
CA LEU A 8 32.34 50.12 -58.56
C LEU A 8 33.71 50.47 -57.97
N ALA A 9 34.41 49.49 -57.38
CA ALA A 9 35.77 49.69 -56.88
C ALA A 9 36.76 49.95 -58.03
N ALA A 10 36.67 49.18 -59.13
CA ALA A 10 37.49 49.39 -60.31
C ALA A 10 37.19 50.73 -61.02
N GLU A 11 35.92 51.14 -61.05
CA GLU A 11 35.51 52.45 -61.58
C GLU A 11 36.08 53.60 -60.72
N ARG A 12 35.96 53.51 -59.39
CA ARG A 12 36.60 54.44 -58.44
C ARG A 12 38.09 54.54 -58.69
N ASP A 13 38.80 53.42 -58.77
CA ASP A 13 40.26 53.41 -58.92
C ASP A 13 40.68 54.01 -60.27
N GLY A 14 39.98 53.67 -61.36
CA GLY A 14 40.18 54.30 -62.67
C GLY A 14 39.86 55.80 -62.71
N ALA A 15 38.95 56.28 -61.85
CA ALA A 15 38.68 57.71 -61.66
C ALA A 15 39.78 58.41 -60.85
N VAL A 16 40.26 57.80 -59.76
CA VAL A 16 41.38 58.30 -58.94
C VAL A 16 42.65 58.44 -59.78
N ASP A 17 43.01 57.41 -60.55
CA ASP A 17 44.15 57.44 -61.48
C ASP A 17 44.02 58.55 -62.53
N ARG A 18 42.80 58.85 -62.98
CA ARG A 18 42.52 59.91 -63.94
C ARG A 18 42.68 61.29 -63.32
N VAL A 19 42.23 61.48 -62.07
CA VAL A 19 42.44 62.72 -61.31
C VAL A 19 43.93 62.96 -61.12
N ALA A 20 44.69 61.95 -60.69
CA ALA A 20 46.14 62.06 -60.50
C ALA A 20 46.86 62.54 -61.78
N ARG A 21 46.59 61.91 -62.93
CA ARG A 21 47.17 62.33 -64.23
C ARG A 21 46.77 63.75 -64.66
N LEU A 22 45.54 64.16 -64.37
CA LEU A 22 45.06 65.51 -64.70
C LEU A 22 45.69 66.58 -63.80
N THR A 23 45.90 66.28 -62.52
CA THR A 23 46.62 67.14 -61.58
C THR A 23 48.08 67.31 -61.99
N GLU A 24 48.80 66.21 -62.26
CA GLU A 24 50.18 66.23 -62.76
C GLU A 24 50.29 67.09 -64.03
N ARG A 25 49.40 66.88 -65.02
CA ARG A 25 49.40 67.67 -66.26
C ARG A 25 49.09 69.15 -66.02
N ALA A 26 48.27 69.49 -65.04
CA ALA A 26 48.00 70.89 -64.68
C ALA A 26 49.23 71.55 -64.02
N GLU A 27 49.95 70.82 -63.17
CA GLU A 27 51.21 71.28 -62.56
C GLU A 27 52.32 71.47 -63.60
N GLU A 28 52.47 70.54 -64.56
CA GLU A 28 53.39 70.68 -65.69
C GLU A 28 53.12 71.96 -66.49
N LEU A 29 51.86 72.21 -66.86
CA LEU A 29 51.43 73.37 -67.63
C LEU A 29 51.62 74.67 -66.86
N ALA A 30 51.35 74.69 -65.55
CA ALA A 30 51.60 75.85 -64.70
C ALA A 30 53.11 76.16 -64.59
N ALA A 31 53.95 75.14 -64.46
CA ALA A 31 55.40 75.30 -64.46
C ALA A 31 55.94 75.73 -65.83
N GLU A 32 55.34 75.28 -66.93
CA GLU A 32 55.67 75.72 -68.28
C GLU A 32 55.29 77.19 -68.53
N ALA A 33 54.08 77.60 -68.14
CA ALA A 33 53.65 78.99 -68.20
C ALA A 33 54.59 79.91 -67.39
N ALA A 34 54.94 79.54 -66.16
CA ALA A 34 55.87 80.32 -65.33
C ALA A 34 57.28 80.45 -65.97
N ARG A 35 57.78 79.39 -66.64
CA ARG A 35 59.05 79.46 -67.40
C ARG A 35 58.94 80.39 -68.61
N LEU A 36 57.80 80.40 -69.30
CA LEU A 36 57.54 81.29 -70.44
C LEU A 36 57.44 82.74 -69.97
N ASP A 37 56.71 83.03 -68.89
CA ASP A 37 56.63 84.37 -68.30
C ASP A 37 58.02 84.89 -67.90
N GLU A 38 58.84 84.05 -67.26
CA GLU A 38 60.22 84.40 -66.90
C GLU A 38 61.13 84.60 -68.14
N ALA A 39 60.91 83.83 -69.21
CA ALA A 39 61.61 84.03 -70.49
C ALA A 39 61.20 85.34 -71.17
N VAL A 40 59.91 85.70 -71.16
CA VAL A 40 59.38 86.97 -71.68
C VAL A 40 59.91 88.15 -70.85
N ALA A 41 59.91 88.06 -69.53
CA ALA A 41 60.42 89.10 -68.63
C ALA A 41 61.94 89.39 -68.79
N ARG A 42 62.70 88.46 -69.38
CA ARG A 42 64.12 88.65 -69.71
C ARG A 42 64.35 89.34 -71.06
N LEU A 43 63.32 89.48 -71.90
CA LEU A 43 63.41 90.25 -73.14
C LEU A 43 63.30 91.75 -72.80
N ALA A 44 64.20 92.56 -73.36
CA ALA A 44 64.08 94.00 -73.24
C ALA A 44 62.79 94.47 -73.95
N PRO A 45 62.00 95.40 -73.36
CA PRO A 45 60.83 95.98 -74.02
C PRO A 45 61.23 96.51 -75.40
N PRO A 46 60.67 95.98 -76.50
CA PRO A 46 61.11 96.34 -77.84
C PRO A 46 60.70 97.77 -78.19
N ASP A 47 61.70 98.66 -78.32
CA ASP A 47 61.46 100.01 -78.81
C ASP A 47 61.22 100.00 -80.33
N TYR A 48 59.95 99.99 -80.72
CA TYR A 48 59.53 100.13 -82.12
C TYR A 48 59.37 101.60 -82.56
N GLY A 49 59.70 102.59 -81.71
CA GLY A 49 59.69 104.01 -82.06
C GLY A 49 60.50 104.35 -83.33
N PRO A 50 61.72 103.80 -83.52
CA PRO A 50 62.51 103.99 -84.74
C PRO A 50 61.88 103.42 -86.02
N LEU A 51 60.91 102.51 -85.92
CA LEU A 51 60.21 101.89 -87.06
C LEU A 51 58.95 102.66 -87.47
N GLY A 52 58.65 103.76 -86.77
CA GLY A 52 57.60 104.72 -87.11
C GLY A 52 56.21 104.36 -86.59
N GLU A 53 55.32 105.34 -86.65
CA GLU A 53 53.96 105.30 -86.06
C GLU A 53 53.11 104.09 -86.53
N ARG A 54 53.35 103.56 -87.73
CA ARG A 54 52.68 102.34 -88.22
C ARG A 54 53.09 101.09 -87.44
N ALA A 55 54.34 100.97 -87.00
CA ALA A 55 54.80 99.82 -86.21
C ALA A 55 54.20 99.85 -84.80
N LEU A 56 54.18 101.03 -84.15
CA LEU A 56 53.55 101.21 -82.84
C LEU A 56 52.04 100.90 -82.85
N ARG A 57 51.31 101.28 -83.92
CA ARG A 57 49.90 100.88 -84.09
C ARG A 57 49.70 99.36 -84.25
N ILE A 58 50.65 98.66 -84.86
CA ILE A 58 50.59 97.19 -84.99
C ILE A 58 50.88 96.52 -83.64
N LEU A 59 51.83 97.03 -82.85
CA LEU A 59 52.06 96.53 -81.48
C LEU A 59 50.81 96.73 -80.62
N ALA A 60 50.24 97.94 -80.58
CA ALA A 60 49.08 98.23 -79.75
C ALA A 60 47.87 97.32 -80.08
N LEU A 61 47.64 97.06 -81.37
CA LEU A 61 46.61 96.10 -81.81
C LEU A 61 46.94 94.67 -81.38
N ALA A 62 48.21 94.25 -81.46
CA ALA A 62 48.62 92.91 -81.01
C ALA A 62 48.50 92.73 -79.49
N GLU A 63 48.74 93.78 -78.70
CA GLU A 63 48.54 93.79 -77.24
C GLU A 63 47.04 93.77 -76.88
N GLU A 64 46.19 94.50 -77.62
CA GLU A 64 44.73 94.47 -77.47
C GLU A 64 44.16 93.08 -77.79
N GLU A 65 44.55 92.48 -78.93
CA GLU A 65 44.15 91.12 -79.33
C GLU A 65 44.66 90.06 -78.33
N ALA A 66 45.91 90.17 -77.85
CA ALA A 66 46.43 89.27 -76.82
C ALA A 66 45.66 89.40 -75.49
N GLY A 67 45.30 90.62 -75.10
CA GLY A 67 44.44 90.89 -73.93
C GLY A 67 43.05 90.29 -74.08
N ALA A 68 42.43 90.43 -75.26
CA ALA A 68 41.13 89.85 -75.59
C ALA A 68 41.17 88.31 -75.57
N LEU A 69 42.19 87.69 -76.18
CA LEU A 69 42.40 86.24 -76.16
C LEU A 69 42.62 85.69 -74.75
N LEU A 70 43.41 86.38 -73.91
CA LEU A 70 43.61 86.01 -72.51
C LEU A 70 42.32 86.18 -71.67
N GLY A 71 41.50 87.19 -71.98
CA GLY A 71 40.17 87.36 -71.39
C GLY A 71 39.26 86.19 -71.73
N ALA A 72 39.07 85.92 -73.03
CA ALA A 72 38.25 84.81 -73.52
C ALA A 72 38.69 83.45 -72.95
N ALA A 73 40.01 83.15 -72.97
CA ALA A 73 40.53 81.90 -72.41
C ALA A 73 40.28 81.75 -70.90
N ARG A 74 40.28 82.85 -70.14
CA ARG A 74 39.94 82.83 -68.69
C ARG A 74 38.45 82.61 -68.46
N GLU A 75 37.60 83.22 -69.28
CA GLU A 75 36.15 83.02 -69.26
C GLU A 75 35.77 81.58 -69.63
N GLU A 76 36.31 81.05 -70.73
CA GLU A 76 36.12 79.64 -71.14
C GLU A 76 36.58 78.66 -70.05
N ALA A 77 37.76 78.89 -69.45
CA ALA A 77 38.26 78.07 -68.37
C ALA A 77 37.39 78.16 -67.10
N GLN A 78 36.76 79.31 -66.84
CA GLN A 78 35.80 79.47 -65.73
C GLN A 78 34.50 78.72 -66.01
N VAL A 79 33.93 78.86 -67.21
CA VAL A 79 32.74 78.11 -67.65
C VAL A 79 32.96 76.60 -67.55
N LEU A 80 34.12 76.10 -67.95
CA LEU A 80 34.46 74.68 -67.84
C LEU A 80 34.57 74.21 -66.38
N ARG A 81 35.17 75.02 -65.49
CA ARG A 81 35.22 74.73 -64.05
C ARG A 81 33.82 74.67 -63.46
N ASP A 82 33.00 75.69 -63.69
CA ASP A 82 31.64 75.78 -63.14
C ASP A 82 30.73 74.63 -63.63
N ALA A 83 30.89 74.20 -64.89
CA ALA A 83 30.21 73.04 -65.45
C ALA A 83 30.66 71.73 -64.80
N ALA A 84 31.97 71.52 -64.61
CA ALA A 84 32.50 70.34 -63.92
C ALA A 84 32.04 70.27 -62.45
N ASP A 85 32.02 71.41 -61.78
CA ASP A 85 31.56 71.56 -60.40
C ASP A 85 30.06 71.29 -60.25
N ALA A 86 29.25 71.74 -61.22
CA ALA A 86 27.82 71.44 -61.28
C ALA A 86 27.57 69.94 -61.49
N ALA A 87 28.29 69.31 -62.43
CA ALA A 87 28.21 67.86 -62.68
C ALA A 87 28.64 67.04 -61.45
N ALA A 88 29.71 67.44 -60.76
CA ALA A 88 30.17 66.79 -59.54
C ALA A 88 29.17 66.92 -58.38
N ARG A 89 28.46 68.06 -58.27
CA ARG A 89 27.36 68.22 -57.31
C ARG A 89 26.16 67.34 -57.64
N ALA A 90 25.77 67.26 -58.92
CA ALA A 90 24.67 66.41 -59.37
C ALA A 90 24.93 64.92 -59.06
N LEU A 91 26.08 64.39 -59.50
CA LEU A 91 26.47 62.99 -59.27
C LEU A 91 26.53 62.62 -57.78
N ARG A 92 27.03 63.52 -56.92
CA ARG A 92 27.01 63.30 -55.45
C ARG A 92 25.60 63.32 -54.87
N GLY A 93 24.69 64.10 -55.45
CA GLY A 93 23.28 64.13 -55.07
C GLY A 93 22.56 62.83 -55.44
N GLU A 94 22.75 62.36 -56.68
CA GLU A 94 22.22 61.10 -57.19
C GLU A 94 22.73 59.90 -56.37
N ALA A 95 24.05 59.75 -56.23
CA ALA A 95 24.64 58.66 -55.44
C ALA A 95 24.20 58.67 -53.97
N ARG A 96 23.91 59.84 -53.41
CA ARG A 96 23.35 59.96 -52.05
C ARG A 96 21.88 59.53 -52.00
N ALA A 97 21.06 59.94 -52.96
CA ALA A 97 19.66 59.55 -53.05
C ALA A 97 19.53 58.03 -53.23
N ASP A 98 20.35 57.42 -54.09
CA ASP A 98 20.41 55.97 -54.27
C ASP A 98 20.82 55.24 -52.98
N ALA A 99 21.85 55.74 -52.28
CA ALA A 99 22.26 55.16 -51.00
C ALA A 99 21.22 55.33 -49.88
N GLU A 100 20.41 56.40 -49.90
CA GLU A 100 19.27 56.59 -49.00
C GLU A 100 18.11 55.64 -49.36
N ALA A 101 17.81 55.47 -50.65
CA ALA A 101 16.78 54.53 -51.14
C ALA A 101 17.14 53.05 -50.84
N VAL A 102 18.39 52.64 -51.06
CA VAL A 102 18.86 51.28 -50.75
C VAL A 102 18.79 51.00 -49.24
N ARG A 103 19.11 51.99 -48.39
CA ARG A 103 18.98 51.84 -46.92
C ARG A 103 17.52 51.71 -46.50
N ALA A 104 16.64 52.60 -46.98
CA ALA A 104 15.20 52.52 -46.69
C ALA A 104 14.58 51.19 -47.13
N ALA A 105 14.95 50.68 -48.30
CA ALA A 105 14.51 49.37 -48.78
C ALA A 105 15.03 48.21 -47.91
N ALA A 106 16.29 48.27 -47.47
CA ALA A 106 16.88 47.28 -46.57
C ALA A 106 16.24 47.30 -45.18
N GLU A 107 15.94 48.49 -44.64
CA GLU A 107 15.24 48.68 -43.36
C GLU A 107 13.79 48.16 -43.42
N SER A 108 13.04 48.47 -44.47
CA SER A 108 11.69 47.91 -44.69
C SER A 108 11.72 46.39 -44.75
N ALA A 109 12.60 45.82 -45.57
CA ALA A 109 12.73 44.38 -45.73
C ALA A 109 13.30 43.69 -44.48
N ALA A 110 13.98 44.41 -43.57
CA ALA A 110 14.36 43.89 -42.26
C ALA A 110 13.16 43.90 -41.30
N GLY A 111 12.40 45.00 -41.24
CA GLY A 111 11.19 45.14 -40.44
C GLY A 111 10.12 44.09 -40.80
N GLU A 112 9.87 43.88 -42.10
CA GLU A 112 8.95 42.85 -42.61
C GLU A 112 9.36 41.44 -42.15
N ARG A 113 10.66 41.12 -42.19
CA ARG A 113 11.18 39.82 -41.73
C ARG A 113 11.05 39.63 -40.22
N VAL A 114 11.28 40.68 -39.44
CA VAL A 114 11.10 40.64 -37.98
C VAL A 114 9.62 40.46 -37.64
N ALA A 115 8.72 41.24 -38.23
CA ALA A 115 7.28 41.12 -38.00
C ALA A 115 6.73 39.73 -38.41
N ALA A 116 7.22 39.16 -39.52
CA ALA A 116 6.87 37.80 -39.93
C ALA A 116 7.39 36.74 -38.93
N ALA A 117 8.61 36.90 -38.42
CA ALA A 117 9.19 36.00 -37.42
C ALA A 117 8.48 36.09 -36.06
N GLU A 118 8.11 37.30 -35.61
CA GLU A 118 7.32 37.52 -34.40
C GLU A 118 5.91 36.91 -34.52
N THR A 119 5.26 37.07 -35.67
CA THR A 119 3.95 36.46 -35.97
C THR A 119 4.04 34.94 -35.91
N ALA A 120 4.99 34.33 -36.62
CA ALA A 120 5.19 32.88 -36.63
C ALA A 120 5.57 32.32 -35.25
N ALA A 121 6.35 33.06 -34.46
CA ALA A 121 6.66 32.68 -33.07
C ALA A 121 5.42 32.75 -32.17
N GLY A 122 4.56 33.77 -32.34
CA GLY A 122 3.27 33.88 -31.64
C GLY A 122 2.34 32.72 -31.96
N GLU A 123 2.16 32.41 -33.26
CA GLU A 123 1.35 31.26 -33.72
C GLU A 123 1.87 29.93 -33.17
N ALA A 124 3.18 29.71 -33.20
CA ALA A 124 3.80 28.51 -32.64
C ALA A 124 3.60 28.38 -31.12
N LEU A 125 3.66 29.50 -30.38
CA LEU A 125 3.41 29.52 -28.93
C LEU A 125 1.95 29.23 -28.60
N GLU A 126 0.98 29.80 -29.33
CA GLU A 126 -0.44 29.53 -29.10
C GLU A 126 -0.84 28.11 -29.50
N ALA A 127 -0.26 27.57 -30.59
CA ALA A 127 -0.43 26.16 -30.95
C ALA A 127 0.11 25.23 -29.86
N ALA A 128 1.33 25.49 -29.35
CA ALA A 128 1.93 24.71 -28.26
C ALA A 128 1.15 24.82 -26.94
N ARG A 129 0.59 26.00 -26.61
CA ARG A 129 -0.28 26.21 -25.45
C ARG A 129 -1.59 25.43 -25.57
N THR A 130 -2.23 25.49 -26.72
CA THR A 130 -3.49 24.78 -27.01
C THR A 130 -3.30 23.27 -26.92
N GLU A 131 -2.25 22.73 -27.53
CA GLU A 131 -1.92 21.30 -27.46
C GLU A 131 -1.58 20.87 -26.03
N ALA A 132 -0.80 21.66 -25.29
CA ALA A 132 -0.50 21.39 -23.89
C ALA A 132 -1.73 21.50 -22.96
N ALA A 133 -2.77 22.25 -23.33
CA ALA A 133 -4.04 22.27 -22.61
C ALA A 133 -4.85 21.00 -22.91
N ARG A 134 -5.01 20.64 -24.20
CA ARG A 134 -5.70 19.42 -24.65
C ARG A 134 -5.12 18.16 -24.00
N LEU A 135 -3.79 18.01 -24.03
CA LEU A 135 -3.11 16.86 -23.43
C LEU A 135 -3.27 16.77 -21.90
N ARG A 136 -3.40 17.91 -21.20
CA ARG A 136 -3.71 17.92 -19.76
C ARG A 136 -5.13 17.47 -19.49
N GLU A 137 -6.11 18.00 -20.23
CA GLU A 137 -7.52 17.61 -20.10
C GLU A 137 -7.72 16.11 -20.38
N GLU A 138 -7.07 15.58 -21.43
CA GLU A 138 -7.08 14.14 -21.74
C GLU A 138 -6.46 13.29 -20.63
N ALA A 139 -5.33 13.72 -20.06
CA ALA A 139 -4.69 13.02 -18.94
C ALA A 139 -5.52 13.07 -17.65
N GLU A 140 -6.13 14.21 -17.33
CA GLU A 140 -7.02 14.38 -16.18
C GLU A 140 -8.30 13.53 -16.32
N SER A 141 -8.91 13.53 -17.51
CA SER A 141 -10.05 12.69 -17.85
C SER A 141 -9.74 11.19 -17.74
N ALA A 142 -8.60 10.75 -18.30
CA ALA A 142 -8.15 9.36 -18.20
C ALA A 142 -7.88 8.94 -16.73
N MET A 143 -7.31 9.84 -15.92
CA MET A 143 -7.07 9.59 -14.50
C MET A 143 -8.37 9.55 -13.70
N ALA A 144 -9.34 10.42 -13.99
CA ALA A 144 -10.66 10.42 -13.38
C ALA A 144 -11.44 9.12 -13.71
N ALA A 145 -11.42 8.70 -14.98
CA ALA A 145 -12.02 7.45 -15.43
C ALA A 145 -11.37 6.22 -14.76
N THR A 146 -10.04 6.24 -14.59
CA THR A 146 -9.30 5.18 -13.88
C THR A 146 -9.71 5.12 -12.41
N ARG A 147 -9.72 6.26 -11.70
CA ARG A 147 -10.17 6.34 -10.30
C ARG A 147 -11.60 5.83 -10.12
N SER A 148 -12.52 6.24 -10.99
CA SER A 148 -13.92 5.79 -10.98
C SER A 148 -14.03 4.27 -11.16
N ARG A 149 -13.31 3.71 -12.14
CA ARG A 149 -13.27 2.25 -12.38
C ARG A 149 -12.70 1.49 -11.18
N THR A 150 -11.58 1.96 -10.60
CA THR A 150 -10.98 1.33 -9.41
C THR A 150 -11.91 1.40 -8.20
N ALA A 151 -12.57 2.53 -7.96
CA ALA A 151 -13.56 2.66 -6.88
C ALA A 151 -14.74 1.70 -7.06
N SER A 152 -15.25 1.53 -8.29
CA SER A 152 -16.30 0.56 -8.61
C SER A 152 -15.86 -0.89 -8.36
N VAL A 153 -14.63 -1.25 -8.74
CA VAL A 153 -14.07 -2.59 -8.48
C VAL A 153 -13.90 -2.84 -6.98
N LEU A 154 -13.42 -1.85 -6.22
CA LEU A 154 -13.27 -1.97 -4.76
C LEU A 154 -14.63 -2.13 -4.07
N ALA A 155 -15.63 -1.31 -4.43
CA ALA A 155 -16.99 -1.41 -3.87
C ALA A 155 -17.63 -2.77 -4.17
N HIS A 156 -17.43 -3.33 -5.37
CA HIS A 156 -17.89 -4.67 -5.70
C HIS A 156 -17.16 -5.75 -4.89
N GLN A 157 -15.83 -5.63 -4.70
CA GLN A 157 -15.08 -6.53 -3.83
C GLN A 157 -15.56 -6.47 -2.37
N GLU A 158 -15.78 -5.28 -1.82
CA GLU A 158 -16.33 -5.08 -0.48
C GLU A 158 -17.70 -5.76 -0.32
N GLN A 159 -18.58 -5.65 -1.34
CA GLN A 159 -19.86 -6.36 -1.36
C GLN A 159 -19.67 -7.89 -1.36
N GLU A 160 -18.86 -8.43 -2.28
CA GLU A 160 -18.56 -9.88 -2.37
C GLU A 160 -17.92 -10.43 -1.08
N HIS A 161 -17.11 -9.63 -0.38
CA HIS A 161 -16.56 -9.97 0.92
C HIS A 161 -17.64 -9.97 2.02
N ALA A 162 -18.49 -8.95 2.06
CA ALA A 162 -19.59 -8.85 3.03
C ALA A 162 -20.66 -9.94 2.83
N GLU A 163 -20.94 -10.35 1.60
CA GLU A 163 -21.88 -11.43 1.30
C GLU A 163 -21.31 -12.80 1.70
N ARG A 164 -20.04 -13.08 1.40
CA ARG A 164 -19.35 -14.29 1.89
C ARG A 164 -19.24 -14.34 3.41
N GLN A 165 -18.98 -13.21 4.06
CA GLN A 165 -18.96 -13.14 5.52
C GLN A 165 -20.34 -13.49 6.10
N LYS A 166 -21.43 -12.89 5.59
CA LYS A 166 -22.81 -13.20 6.02
C LYS A 166 -23.19 -14.67 5.77
N ALA A 167 -22.67 -15.29 4.70
CA ALA A 167 -22.89 -16.71 4.44
C ALA A 167 -22.18 -17.57 5.49
N ALA A 168 -20.88 -17.33 5.74
CA ALA A 168 -20.10 -18.06 6.74
C ALA A 168 -20.64 -17.86 8.18
N GLU A 169 -21.10 -16.65 8.53
CA GLU A 169 -21.75 -16.37 9.82
C GLU A 169 -23.05 -17.18 10.00
N ARG A 170 -23.83 -17.38 8.93
CA ARG A 170 -25.04 -18.23 8.96
C ARG A 170 -24.70 -19.71 9.09
N GLU A 171 -23.74 -20.19 8.29
CA GLU A 171 -23.29 -21.59 8.36
C GLU A 171 -22.76 -21.95 9.76
N LEU A 172 -22.02 -21.03 10.40
CA LEU A 172 -21.57 -21.17 11.78
C LEU A 172 -22.75 -21.18 12.77
N ALA A 173 -23.68 -20.22 12.67
CA ALA A 173 -24.85 -20.16 13.56
C ALA A 173 -25.75 -21.41 13.43
N ASP A 174 -25.95 -21.92 12.21
CA ASP A 174 -26.72 -23.14 11.96
C ASP A 174 -26.00 -24.38 12.54
N ALA A 175 -24.67 -24.45 12.41
CA ALA A 175 -23.87 -25.52 13.00
C ALA A 175 -23.85 -25.48 14.54
N GLU A 176 -23.71 -24.29 15.14
CA GLU A 176 -23.80 -24.08 16.58
C GLU A 176 -25.19 -24.48 17.12
N ALA A 177 -26.27 -24.11 16.41
CA ALA A 177 -27.63 -24.49 16.77
C ALA A 177 -27.86 -26.01 16.68
N ALA A 178 -27.33 -26.66 15.64
CA ALA A 178 -27.39 -28.11 15.49
C ALA A 178 -26.63 -28.84 16.61
N GLN A 179 -25.40 -28.39 16.93
CA GLN A 179 -24.60 -28.96 18.01
C GLN A 179 -25.25 -28.73 19.39
N ALA A 180 -25.86 -27.56 19.63
CA ALA A 180 -26.61 -27.29 20.84
C ALA A 180 -27.84 -28.21 20.99
N ALA A 181 -28.55 -28.49 19.88
CA ALA A 181 -29.68 -29.41 19.86
C ALA A 181 -29.25 -30.88 20.12
N GLU A 182 -28.17 -31.35 19.50
CA GLU A 182 -27.61 -32.67 19.80
C GLU A 182 -27.17 -32.80 21.27
N HIS A 183 -26.48 -31.79 21.80
CA HIS A 183 -26.05 -31.77 23.19
C HIS A 183 -27.24 -31.78 24.16
N ALA A 184 -28.29 -31.00 23.88
CA ALA A 184 -29.52 -31.02 24.67
C ALA A 184 -30.19 -32.41 24.65
N GLY A 185 -30.32 -33.05 23.48
CA GLY A 185 -30.88 -34.40 23.34
C GLY A 185 -29.99 -35.53 23.90
N LEU A 186 -28.69 -35.30 24.06
CA LEU A 186 -27.78 -36.18 24.82
C LEU A 186 -27.98 -36.02 26.32
N MET A 187 -28.07 -34.78 26.81
CA MET A 187 -28.31 -34.47 28.22
C MET A 187 -29.68 -35.00 28.70
N GLU A 188 -30.75 -34.77 27.95
CA GLU A 188 -32.09 -35.27 28.28
C GLU A 188 -32.11 -36.82 28.40
N ARG A 189 -31.44 -37.52 27.48
CA ARG A 189 -31.29 -38.98 27.56
C ARG A 189 -30.48 -39.43 28.77
N ALA A 190 -29.34 -38.78 29.04
CA ALA A 190 -28.51 -39.09 30.20
C ALA A 190 -29.25 -38.85 31.53
N GLU A 191 -30.05 -37.79 31.62
CA GLU A 191 -30.90 -37.50 32.78
C GLU A 191 -32.04 -38.52 32.93
N ALA A 192 -32.67 -38.93 31.83
CA ALA A 192 -33.71 -39.96 31.83
C ALA A 192 -33.17 -41.34 32.24
N GLU A 193 -32.00 -41.74 31.72
CA GLU A 193 -31.29 -42.97 32.10
C GLU A 193 -30.86 -42.94 33.57
N LEU A 194 -30.30 -41.82 34.04
CA LEU A 194 -29.93 -41.62 35.44
C LEU A 194 -31.16 -41.67 36.37
N ALA A 195 -32.29 -41.11 35.96
CA ALA A 195 -33.54 -41.19 36.70
C ALA A 195 -34.10 -42.63 36.73
N ALA A 196 -33.98 -43.37 35.63
CA ALA A 196 -34.36 -44.79 35.59
C ALA A 196 -33.46 -45.65 36.47
N ALA A 197 -32.14 -45.47 36.42
CA ALA A 197 -31.18 -46.17 37.27
C ALA A 197 -31.39 -45.87 38.76
N ARG A 198 -31.74 -44.62 39.12
CA ARG A 198 -32.13 -44.24 40.49
C ARG A 198 -33.40 -44.94 40.97
N ARG A 199 -34.43 -45.07 40.12
CA ARG A 199 -35.66 -45.83 40.44
C ARG A 199 -35.36 -47.31 40.64
N ALA A 200 -34.70 -47.95 39.67
CA ALA A 200 -34.33 -49.37 39.76
C ALA A 200 -33.45 -49.68 40.98
N ARG A 201 -32.55 -48.76 41.37
CA ARG A 201 -31.78 -48.86 42.62
C ARG A 201 -32.68 -48.77 43.85
N ALA A 202 -33.62 -47.84 43.91
CA ALA A 202 -34.54 -47.70 45.04
C ALA A 202 -35.43 -48.96 45.19
N GLU A 203 -36.00 -49.44 44.08
CA GLU A 203 -36.77 -50.69 44.03
C GLU A 203 -35.94 -51.90 44.51
N ALA A 204 -34.67 -52.00 44.10
CA ALA A 204 -33.77 -53.06 44.56
C ALA A 204 -33.38 -52.93 46.04
N GLU A 205 -33.20 -51.70 46.56
CA GLU A 205 -32.95 -51.46 47.98
C GLU A 205 -34.18 -51.80 48.85
N GLU A 206 -35.40 -51.48 48.39
CA GLU A 206 -36.66 -51.85 49.05
C GLU A 206 -36.88 -53.37 49.02
N ALA A 207 -36.68 -54.02 47.86
CA ALA A 207 -36.76 -55.48 47.74
C ALA A 207 -35.72 -56.20 48.61
N ALA A 208 -34.50 -55.65 48.73
CA ALA A 208 -33.48 -56.19 49.63
C ALA A 208 -33.84 -56.02 51.11
N ARG A 209 -34.42 -54.88 51.52
CA ARG A 209 -34.94 -54.68 52.88
C ARG A 209 -36.06 -55.67 53.19
N HIS A 210 -37.07 -55.76 52.34
CA HIS A 210 -38.18 -56.71 52.54
C HIS A 210 -37.71 -58.17 52.52
N GLY A 211 -36.75 -58.53 51.66
CA GLY A 211 -36.14 -59.86 51.67
C GLY A 211 -35.37 -60.17 52.95
N GLN A 212 -34.71 -59.18 53.55
CA GLN A 212 -34.05 -59.29 54.85
C GLN A 212 -35.07 -59.41 56.00
N GLU A 213 -36.12 -58.56 56.01
CA GLU A 213 -37.22 -58.61 56.98
C GLU A 213 -37.93 -59.98 56.93
N ASP A 214 -38.21 -60.50 55.74
CA ASP A 214 -38.77 -61.84 55.51
C ASP A 214 -37.85 -62.95 56.03
N ALA A 215 -36.54 -62.84 55.77
CA ALA A 215 -35.56 -63.81 56.22
C ALA A 215 -35.42 -63.83 57.75
N GLU A 216 -35.42 -62.65 58.38
CA GLU A 216 -35.43 -62.49 59.85
C GLU A 216 -36.72 -63.03 60.47
N ALA A 217 -37.88 -62.75 59.87
CA ALA A 217 -39.18 -63.28 60.31
C ALA A 217 -39.22 -64.82 60.22
N ARG A 218 -38.75 -65.40 59.10
CA ARG A 218 -38.66 -66.87 58.93
C ARG A 218 -37.64 -67.49 59.88
N ALA A 219 -36.51 -66.84 60.13
CA ALA A 219 -35.53 -67.30 61.10
C ALA A 219 -36.11 -67.31 62.53
N ALA A 220 -36.82 -66.25 62.92
CA ALA A 220 -37.53 -66.18 64.19
C ALA A 220 -38.62 -67.26 64.30
N GLU A 221 -39.38 -67.52 63.24
CA GLU A 221 -40.38 -68.59 63.19
C GLU A 221 -39.73 -69.97 63.32
N LEU A 222 -38.64 -70.24 62.60
CA LEU A 222 -37.90 -71.51 62.69
C LEU A 222 -37.32 -71.72 64.09
N ILE A 223 -36.76 -70.68 64.72
CA ILE A 223 -36.28 -70.74 66.10
C ILE A 223 -37.43 -71.00 67.07
N ALA A 224 -38.60 -70.37 66.89
CA ALA A 224 -39.78 -70.63 67.71
C ALA A 224 -40.29 -72.07 67.55
N ARG A 225 -40.37 -72.58 66.32
CA ARG A 225 -40.73 -74.00 66.04
C ARG A 225 -39.70 -74.97 66.62
N ALA A 226 -38.41 -74.63 66.55
CA ALA A 226 -37.34 -75.43 67.15
C ALA A 226 -37.48 -75.48 68.68
N ARG A 227 -37.74 -74.34 69.35
CA ARG A 227 -38.03 -74.29 70.80
C ARG A 227 -39.27 -75.10 71.19
N VAL A 228 -40.36 -75.01 70.42
CA VAL A 228 -41.56 -75.84 70.69
C VAL A 228 -41.25 -77.34 70.50
N ARG A 229 -40.40 -77.70 69.54
CA ARG A 229 -39.95 -79.08 69.33
C ARG A 229 -39.02 -79.55 70.46
N GLU A 230 -38.11 -78.69 70.90
CA GLU A 230 -37.22 -78.87 72.05
C GLU A 230 -38.04 -79.07 73.33
N GLU A 231 -38.93 -78.15 73.69
CA GLU A 231 -39.85 -78.28 74.83
C GLU A 231 -40.65 -79.60 74.78
N ARG A 232 -41.14 -80.00 73.59
CA ARG A 232 -41.82 -81.27 73.43
C ARG A 232 -40.89 -82.45 73.67
N VAL A 233 -39.66 -82.42 73.15
CA VAL A 233 -38.65 -83.46 73.39
C VAL A 233 -38.26 -83.49 74.87
N VAL A 234 -38.07 -82.35 75.54
CA VAL A 234 -37.80 -82.27 76.98
C VAL A 234 -38.95 -82.89 77.76
N ARG A 235 -40.20 -82.49 77.54
CA ARG A 235 -41.38 -83.09 78.22
C ARG A 235 -41.55 -84.59 77.94
N GLU A 236 -41.25 -85.04 76.72
CA GLU A 236 -41.33 -86.45 76.33
C GLU A 236 -40.18 -87.26 76.97
N THR A 237 -38.98 -86.67 77.07
CA THR A 237 -37.83 -87.25 77.80
C THR A 237 -38.09 -87.27 79.31
N GLU A 238 -38.66 -86.21 79.90
CA GLU A 238 -39.10 -86.18 81.30
C GLU A 238 -40.22 -87.18 81.60
N ARG A 239 -41.10 -87.46 80.62
CA ARG A 239 -42.13 -88.51 80.74
C ARG A 239 -41.48 -89.89 80.71
N ILE A 240 -40.59 -90.15 79.75
CA ILE A 240 -39.84 -91.41 79.65
C ILE A 240 -38.94 -91.64 80.86
N LEU A 241 -38.32 -90.58 81.41
CA LEU A 241 -37.55 -90.66 82.65
C LEU A 241 -38.44 -91.01 83.84
N ARG A 242 -39.63 -90.40 83.96
CA ARG A 242 -40.63 -90.77 84.98
C ARG A 242 -41.15 -92.19 84.79
N GLU A 243 -41.50 -92.62 83.58
CA GLU A 243 -41.89 -94.01 83.26
C GLU A 243 -40.77 -95.02 83.62
N HIS A 244 -39.49 -94.65 83.43
CA HIS A 244 -38.34 -95.46 83.85
C HIS A 244 -38.04 -95.38 85.36
N GLU A 245 -38.38 -94.29 86.03
CA GLU A 245 -38.26 -94.12 87.47
C GLU A 245 -39.35 -94.92 88.18
N GLU A 246 -40.62 -94.79 87.75
CA GLU A 246 -41.75 -95.64 88.12
C GLU A 246 -41.45 -97.12 87.85
N GLY A 247 -40.89 -97.48 86.69
CA GLY A 247 -40.46 -98.85 86.40
C GLY A 247 -39.30 -99.34 87.27
N ARG A 248 -38.39 -98.46 87.69
CA ARG A 248 -37.34 -98.78 88.68
C ARG A 248 -37.93 -98.93 90.08
N GLU A 249 -38.90 -98.11 90.45
CA GLU A 249 -39.62 -98.19 91.72
C GLU A 249 -40.48 -99.46 91.78
N GLU A 250 -41.17 -99.85 90.70
CA GLU A 250 -41.88 -101.13 90.62
C GLU A 250 -40.91 -102.32 90.73
N VAL A 251 -39.76 -102.29 90.04
CA VAL A 251 -38.75 -103.35 90.15
C VAL A 251 -38.10 -103.37 91.54
N GLN A 252 -37.86 -102.21 92.17
CA GLN A 252 -37.39 -102.14 93.54
C GLN A 252 -38.45 -102.60 94.54
N ALA A 253 -39.72 -102.26 94.35
CA ALA A 253 -40.84 -102.70 95.16
C ALA A 253 -41.07 -104.21 95.02
N HIS A 254 -40.94 -104.75 93.80
CA HIS A 254 -40.99 -106.19 93.56
C HIS A 254 -39.80 -106.91 94.20
N MET A 255 -38.58 -106.36 94.10
CA MET A 255 -37.40 -106.87 94.78
C MET A 255 -37.44 -106.71 96.31
N ALA A 256 -38.11 -105.68 96.83
CA ALA A 256 -38.37 -105.47 98.25
C ALA A 256 -39.46 -106.43 98.75
N HIS A 257 -40.48 -106.72 97.94
CA HIS A 257 -41.53 -107.68 98.22
C HIS A 257 -41.00 -109.12 98.18
N VAL A 258 -40.12 -109.45 97.23
CA VAL A 258 -39.38 -110.72 97.20
C VAL A 258 -38.40 -110.83 98.36
N ARG A 259 -37.64 -109.78 98.70
CA ARG A 259 -36.80 -109.76 99.91
C ARG A 259 -37.62 -109.90 101.20
N SER A 260 -38.77 -109.24 101.30
CA SER A 260 -39.69 -109.34 102.43
C SER A 260 -40.31 -110.74 102.53
N SER A 261 -40.67 -111.34 101.40
CA SER A 261 -41.25 -112.70 101.35
C SER A 261 -40.22 -113.78 101.69
N LEU A 262 -38.96 -113.62 101.26
CA LEU A 262 -37.86 -114.49 101.66
C LEU A 262 -37.47 -114.28 103.14
N ALA A 263 -37.48 -113.04 103.64
CA ALA A 263 -37.24 -112.75 105.06
C ALA A 263 -38.34 -113.34 105.96
N ALA A 264 -39.61 -113.24 105.54
CA ALA A 264 -40.76 -113.79 106.26
C ALA A 264 -40.76 -115.32 106.35
N LEU A 265 -40.08 -116.02 105.43
CA LEU A 265 -39.99 -117.49 105.44
C LEU A 265 -38.64 -118.05 105.92
N THR A 266 -37.64 -117.22 106.25
CA THR A 266 -36.30 -117.68 106.67
C THR A 266 -35.72 -117.04 107.93
N GLY A 267 -36.43 -116.10 108.58
CA GLY A 267 -36.22 -115.78 109.99
C GLY A 267 -34.83 -115.25 110.38
N ARG A 268 -34.32 -114.21 109.70
CA ARG A 268 -33.14 -113.46 110.17
C ARG A 268 -33.17 -111.96 109.86
N VAL A 269 -32.68 -111.16 110.81
CA VAL A 269 -32.79 -109.69 110.99
C VAL A 269 -31.47 -109.21 111.63
N SER A 270 -30.90 -108.01 111.42
CA SER A 270 -31.29 -106.79 110.68
C SER A 270 -30.08 -106.19 109.90
N PRO A 271 -30.28 -105.18 109.02
CA PRO A 271 -29.21 -104.54 108.24
C PRO A 271 -28.77 -103.15 108.77
N ALA A 272 -27.64 -102.65 108.27
CA ALA A 272 -27.18 -101.24 108.23
C ALA A 272 -25.88 -101.16 107.38
N ALA A 273 -25.50 -100.10 106.67
CA ALA A 273 -26.19 -98.91 106.15
C ALA A 273 -25.29 -98.21 105.09
N GLU A 274 -25.88 -97.36 104.24
CA GLU A 274 -25.26 -96.18 103.59
C GLU A 274 -24.11 -96.39 102.56
N PRO A 275 -23.79 -95.42 101.65
CA PRO A 275 -23.90 -93.96 101.85
C PRO A 275 -24.49 -93.09 100.72
N ALA A 276 -24.66 -91.81 101.03
CA ALA A 276 -24.73 -90.67 100.10
C ALA A 276 -23.39 -89.88 100.19
N PRO A 277 -23.21 -88.62 99.72
CA PRO A 277 -23.95 -87.83 98.74
C PRO A 277 -23.04 -87.08 97.70
N GLU A 278 -23.69 -86.39 96.74
CA GLU A 278 -23.41 -85.01 96.26
C GLU A 278 -22.09 -84.51 95.62
N SER A 279 -22.28 -83.36 94.92
CA SER A 279 -21.31 -82.35 94.44
C SER A 279 -20.52 -82.71 93.15
N SER A 280 -20.24 -81.79 92.20
CA SER A 280 -20.41 -80.31 92.14
C SER A 280 -20.67 -79.86 90.67
N GLN A 281 -21.25 -78.69 90.37
CA GLN A 281 -20.61 -77.38 90.04
C GLN A 281 -19.56 -77.45 88.88
N GLU A 282 -19.38 -76.48 87.97
CA GLU A 282 -19.87 -75.11 87.77
C GLU A 282 -19.68 -74.74 86.26
N GLU A 283 -20.38 -73.77 85.65
CA GLU A 283 -19.88 -72.41 85.27
C GLU A 283 -18.62 -72.40 84.34
N ASP A 284 -18.39 -71.52 83.36
CA ASP A 284 -18.81 -70.13 83.10
C ASP A 284 -18.50 -69.75 81.61
N ALA A 285 -18.70 -68.48 81.24
CA ALA A 285 -17.93 -67.68 80.27
C ALA A 285 -18.64 -67.12 79.01
N ARG A 286 -19.21 -65.93 79.21
CA ARG A 286 -19.43 -64.78 78.29
C ARG A 286 -18.36 -64.64 77.16
N VAL A 287 -18.66 -64.31 75.88
CA VAL A 287 -19.08 -62.99 75.29
C VAL A 287 -18.08 -61.84 75.64
N PRO A 288 -17.59 -60.90 74.74
CA PRO A 288 -18.17 -60.32 73.49
C PRO A 288 -17.19 -59.91 72.32
N ALA A 289 -17.71 -59.16 71.31
CA ALA A 289 -17.07 -58.01 70.58
C ALA A 289 -15.91 -58.27 69.56
N GLN A 290 -15.58 -57.44 68.54
CA GLN A 290 -16.16 -56.20 67.92
C GLN A 290 -15.53 -55.93 66.52
N GLU A 291 -16.28 -55.22 65.64
CA GLU A 291 -15.86 -54.12 64.71
C GLU A 291 -14.82 -54.22 63.54
N ARG A 292 -15.24 -53.58 62.41
CA ARG A 292 -14.45 -52.71 61.46
C ARG A 292 -13.35 -53.38 60.58
N ALA A 293 -12.95 -52.87 59.41
CA ALA A 293 -13.44 -51.80 58.50
C ALA A 293 -12.77 -51.88 57.10
N ARG A 294 -13.35 -51.18 56.11
CA ARG A 294 -12.74 -50.56 54.90
C ARG A 294 -11.78 -51.36 53.99
N GLY A 295 -12.18 -51.46 52.72
CA GLY A 295 -11.33 -51.47 51.52
C GLY A 295 -12.04 -50.66 50.44
#